data_AF-A0A9E3SWP5-F1
#
_entry.id   AF-A0A9E3SWP5-F1
#
_cell.length_a   1.000
_cell.length_b   1.000
_cell.length_c   1.000
_cell.angle_alpha   90.00
_cell.angle_beta   90.00
_cell.angle_gamma   90.00
#
_symmetry.space_group_name_H-M   'P 1'
#
loop_
_entity.id
_entity.type
_entity.pdbx_description
1 polymer ?
#
loop_
_entity_poly.entity_id
_entity_poly.type
_entity_poly.pdbx_seq_one_letter_code
_entity_poly.pdbx_strand_id
1 'polypeptide(L)' 'MAKKKVNVLQVTAKRAGFRRAGLSFGQETQTIPVDTLKREQIAALKAEPMLVVVEGTIDVEAEAAE' A
#
# COMPACT_ATOMS: atom_id res chain seq x y z
N MET A 1 -23.82 5.34 9.30
CA MET A 1 -22.66 5.64 8.45
C MET A 1 -22.26 4.34 7.74
N ALA A 2 -22.07 4.36 6.42
CA ALA A 2 -21.73 3.16 5.67
C ALA A 2 -20.21 2.92 5.75
N LYS A 3 -19.77 1.85 6.40
CA LYS A 3 -18.37 1.42 6.39
C LYS A 3 -18.03 0.91 5.00
N LYS A 4 -17.05 1.51 4.33
CA LYS A 4 -16.55 1.02 3.05
C LYS A 4 -15.31 0.17 3.31
N LYS A 5 -15.40 -1.13 2.98
CA LYS A 5 -14.24 -2.02 2.97
C LYS A 5 -13.36 -1.65 1.78
N VAL A 6 -12.11 -1.29 2.05
CA VAL A 6 -11.12 -0.98 1.02
C VAL A 6 -9.96 -1.96 1.17
N ASN A 7 -9.62 -2.61 0.06
CA ASN A 7 -8.46 -3.48 0.01
C ASN A 7 -7.20 -2.60 -0.04
N VAL A 8 -6.24 -2.90 0.81
CA VAL A 8 -4.99 -2.16 0.96
C VAL A 8 -3.80 -3.10 0.88
N LEU A 9 -2.68 -2.57 0.41
CA LEU A 9 -1.36 -3.16 0.53
C LEU A 9 -0.59 -2.37 1.58
N GLN A 10 -0.20 -3.06 2.64
CA GLN A 10 0.75 -2.54 3.60
C GLN A 10 2.14 -2.89 3.10
N VAL A 11 2.92 -1.89 2.74
CA VAL A 11 4.27 -2.06 2.20
C VAL A 11 5.27 -1.46 3.16
N THR A 12 6.23 -2.28 3.58
CA THR A 12 7.33 -1.87 4.45
C THR A 12 8.64 -2.23 3.78
N ALA A 13 9.59 -1.28 3.68
CA ALA A 13 10.91 -1.61 3.18
C ALA A 13 11.81 -2.12 4.30
N LYS A 14 12.56 -3.19 4.02
CA LYS A 14 13.61 -3.69 4.94
C LYS A 14 14.75 -2.68 5.10
N ARG A 15 14.96 -1.84 4.08
CA ARG A 15 15.99 -0.79 4.05
C ARG A 15 15.34 0.56 3.85
N ALA A 16 15.71 1.54 4.67
CA ALA A 16 15.25 2.92 4.51
C ALA A 16 15.71 3.50 3.16
N GLY A 17 14.83 4.29 2.52
CA GLY A 17 15.13 4.97 1.25
C GLY A 17 15.01 4.09 0.01
N PHE A 18 14.29 2.98 0.08
CA PHE A 18 14.06 2.10 -1.07
C PHE A 18 13.00 2.70 -2.00
N ARG A 19 13.14 2.52 -3.32
CA ARG A 19 12.19 3.07 -4.31
C ARG A 19 11.75 2.02 -5.30
N ARG A 20 10.43 1.82 -5.46
CA ARG A 20 9.85 0.88 -6.41
C ARG A 20 8.46 1.36 -6.83
N ALA A 21 8.05 1.03 -8.06
CA ALA A 21 6.74 1.42 -8.60
C ALA A 21 6.46 2.95 -8.57
N GLY A 22 7.51 3.78 -8.56
CA GLY A 22 7.39 5.24 -8.45
C GLY A 22 7.15 5.76 -7.02
N LEU A 23 7.14 4.86 -6.03
CA LEU A 23 6.93 5.17 -4.62
C LEU A 23 8.22 4.98 -3.83
N SER A 24 8.39 5.79 -2.79
CA SER A 24 9.51 5.66 -1.86
C SER A 24 9.03 4.98 -0.58
N PHE A 25 9.66 3.86 -0.24
CA PHE A 25 9.37 3.07 0.94
C PHE A 25 10.47 3.22 1.97
N GLY A 26 10.06 3.44 3.21
CA GLY A 26 10.93 3.50 4.37
C GLY A 26 10.76 2.27 5.26
N GLN A 27 11.34 2.35 6.45
CA GLN A 27 11.10 1.35 7.50
C GLN A 27 9.69 1.47 8.11
N GLU A 28 9.01 2.58 7.89
CA GLU A 28 7.59 2.71 8.23
C GLU A 28 6.70 1.98 7.23
N THR A 29 5.70 1.29 7.77
CA THR A 29 4.65 0.61 7.01
C THR A 29 3.74 1.65 6.35
N GLN A 30 3.71 1.66 5.02
CA GLN A 30 2.79 2.48 4.27
C GLN A 30 1.58 1.65 3.83
N THR A 31 0.39 2.11 4.18
CA THR A 31 -0.87 1.51 3.76
C THR A 31 -1.35 2.19 2.49
N ILE A 32 -1.39 1.46 1.38
CA ILE A 32 -1.78 1.99 0.06
C ILE A 32 -3.02 1.24 -0.42
N PRO A 33 -4.10 1.92 -0.81
CA PRO A 33 -5.26 1.27 -1.41
C PRO A 33 -4.86 0.51 -2.69
N VAL A 34 -5.33 -0.73 -2.83
CA VAL A 34 -5.08 -1.54 -4.04
C VAL A 34 -5.63 -0.81 -5.27
N ASP A 35 -6.79 -0.16 -5.13
CA ASP A 35 -7.45 0.60 -6.20
C ASP A 35 -6.63 1.81 -6.71
N THR A 36 -5.68 2.34 -5.93
CA THR A 36 -4.82 3.46 -6.39
C THR A 36 -3.56 2.98 -7.11
N LEU A 37 -3.28 1.67 -7.09
CA LEU A 37 -2.11 1.07 -7.72
C LEU A 37 -2.49 0.36 -9.02
N LYS A 38 -1.65 0.50 -10.04
CA LYS A 38 -1.76 -0.32 -11.26
C LYS A 38 -1.37 -1.76 -10.96
N ARG A 39 -1.95 -2.71 -11.70
CA ARG A 39 -1.60 -4.14 -11.61
C ARG A 39 -0.10 -4.41 -11.72
N GLU A 40 0.58 -3.70 -12.62
CA GLU A 40 2.03 -3.79 -12.80
C GLU A 40 2.81 -3.29 -11.58
N GLN A 41 2.32 -2.24 -10.91
CA GLN A 41 2.91 -1.72 -9.69
C GLN A 41 2.75 -2.72 -8.55
N ILE A 42 1.57 -3.30 -8.38
CA ILE A 42 1.31 -4.34 -7.38
C ILE A 42 2.23 -5.54 -7.61
N ALA A 43 2.35 -6.00 -8.86
CA ALA A 43 3.24 -7.10 -9.22
C ALA A 43 4.70 -6.75 -8.91
N ALA A 44 5.17 -5.55 -9.25
CA ALA A 44 6.52 -5.10 -8.94
C ALA A 44 6.80 -5.00 -7.44
N LEU A 45 5.81 -4.61 -6.63
CA LEU A 45 5.93 -4.56 -5.17
C LEU A 45 5.99 -5.96 -4.56
N LYS A 46 5.10 -6.86 -5.00
CA LYS A 46 5.06 -8.25 -4.51
C LYS A 46 6.27 -9.07 -4.96
N ALA A 47 6.82 -8.78 -6.14
CA ALA A 47 8.02 -9.45 -6.66
C ALA A 47 9.32 -8.92 -6.02
N GLU A 48 9.27 -7.83 -5.26
CA GLU A 48 10.45 -7.21 -4.69
C GLU A 48 10.84 -7.83 -3.34
N PRO A 49 11.98 -8.53 -3.22
CA PRO A 49 12.37 -9.20 -1.97
C PRO A 49 12.76 -8.24 -0.83
N MET A 50 13.13 -7.00 -1.17
CA MET A 50 13.45 -5.95 -0.19
C MET A 50 12.22 -5.26 0.39
N LEU A 51 11.04 -5.52 -0.17
CA LEU A 51 9.78 -5.03 0.33
C LEU A 51 9.03 -6.16 1.02
N VAL A 52 8.41 -5.84 2.15
CA VAL A 52 7.44 -6.70 2.81
C VAL A 52 6.08 -6.15 2.43
N VAL A 53 5.32 -6.92 1.65
CA VAL A 53 3.98 -6.56 1.20
C VAL A 53 2.98 -7.46 1.90
N VAL A 54 2.02 -6.86 2.58
CA VAL A 54 0.92 -7.54 3.26
C VAL A 54 -0.39 -7.05 2.69
N GLU A 55 -1.25 -7.98 2.28
CA GLU A 55 -2.61 -7.69 1.84
C GLU A 55 -3.52 -7.55 3.05
N GLY A 56 -4.29 -6.48 3.09
CA GLY A 56 -5.24 -6.20 4.16
C GLY A 56 -6.54 -5.62 3.61
N THR A 57 -7.55 -5.60 4.46
CA THR A 57 -8.80 -4.88 4.19
C THR A 57 -9.07 -4.00 5.39
N ILE A 58 -9.24 -2.70 5.15
CA ILE A 58 -9.59 -1.74 6.20
C ILE A 58 -10.99 -1.21 5.96
N ASP A 59 -11.72 -0.99 7.04
CA ASP A 59 -12.96 -0.21 7.01
C ASP A 59 -12.56 1.26 7.06
N VAL A 60 -12.50 1.92 5.90
CA VAL A 60 -12.39 3.38 5.88
C VAL A 60 -13.79 3.96 6.08
N GLU A 61 -13.92 4.78 7.10
CA GLU A 61 -15.00 5.76 7.13
C GLU A 61 -14.56 6.83 6.14
N ALA A 62 -15.26 6.91 5.00
CA ALA A 62 -14.98 7.91 4.00
C ALA A 62 -15.35 9.28 4.59
N GLU A 63 -14.42 9.90 5.30
CA GLU A 63 -14.51 11.30 5.66
C GLU A 63 -14.46 12.08 4.35
N ALA A 64 -15.61 12.61 3.96
CA ALA A 64 -15.70 13.56 2.86
C ALA A 64 -14.78 14.73 3.23
N ALA A 65 -13.65 14.83 2.55
CA ALA A 65 -12.86 16.05 2.57
C ALA A 65 -13.77 17.18 2.03
N GLU A 66 -14.14 18.08 2.93
CA GLU A 66 -14.90 19.32 2.68
C GLU A 66 -14.07 20.31 1.86
#